data_AF-W4E241-F1
#
_entry.id   AF-W4E241-F1
#
_cell.length_a   1.000
_cell.length_b   1.000
_cell.length_c   1.000
_cell.angle_alpha   90.00
_cell.angle_beta   90.00
_cell.angle_gamma   90.00
#
_symmetry.space_group_name_H-M   'P 1'
#
loop_
_entity.id
_entity.type
_entity.pdbx_description
1 polymer ?
#
loop_
_entity_poly.entity_id
_entity_poly.type
_entity_poly.pdbx_seq_one_letter_code
_entity_poly.pdbx_strand_id
1 'polypeptide(L)'
;MRHTSASPGELVIAASIPYHGKYKLHSRYKKELVRISSFEEHRSEAPDSVACYIITVSDTRTIDTDTGGPLIQSLLEAAGYTVTGRTIVKDDYEDIRELVYKSSVHSGIEAVLLTGGTGISPRDTTYEAVASLLDKSLPGFGEIFRLLSFTEDIGSAAMLSRAIAGTIGSTAVFSMPGSTGAIKLAMERLILPELRHVMREIYKRS
;
A
#
# COMPACT_ATOMS: atom_id res chain seq x y z
N MET A 1 -54.42 10.11 -21.16
CA MET A 1 -53.13 10.22 -20.44
C MET A 1 -52.76 8.87 -19.87
N ARG A 2 -51.80 8.19 -20.49
CA ARG A 2 -50.99 7.09 -19.94
C ARG A 2 -49.92 6.80 -21.00
N HIS A 3 -48.70 7.25 -20.74
CA HIS A 3 -47.54 6.98 -21.58
C HIS A 3 -46.98 5.60 -21.25
N THR A 4 -46.65 4.88 -22.31
CA THR A 4 -45.97 3.59 -22.40
C THR A 4 -44.46 3.74 -22.23
N SER A 5 -43.80 2.77 -21.62
CA SER A 5 -42.40 2.45 -21.95
C SER A 5 -42.09 0.97 -21.71
N ALA A 6 -41.79 0.28 -22.80
CA ALA A 6 -41.02 -0.95 -22.83
C ALA A 6 -39.77 -0.65 -23.65
N SER A 7 -38.59 -0.88 -23.09
CA SER A 7 -37.33 -1.06 -23.83
C SER A 7 -37.32 -2.50 -24.38
N PRO A 8 -36.66 -2.78 -25.52
CA PRO A 8 -35.21 -3.03 -25.52
C PRO A 8 -34.49 -2.74 -26.86
N GLY A 9 -33.16 -2.82 -26.86
CA GLY A 9 -32.40 -3.23 -28.04
C GLY A 9 -31.24 -2.33 -28.44
N GLU A 10 -30.05 -2.91 -28.40
CA GLU A 10 -28.78 -2.41 -28.93
C GLU A 10 -28.86 -2.03 -30.41
N LEU A 11 -28.04 -1.07 -30.83
CA LEU A 11 -27.56 -1.02 -32.21
C LEU A 11 -26.14 -0.46 -32.26
N VAL A 12 -25.21 -1.35 -32.58
CA VAL A 12 -23.86 -1.04 -33.05
C VAL A 12 -23.98 -0.31 -34.39
N ILE A 13 -23.41 0.88 -34.51
CA ILE A 13 -23.10 1.48 -35.81
C ILE A 13 -21.66 1.99 -35.77
N ALA A 14 -20.78 1.25 -36.44
CA ALA A 14 -19.54 1.78 -36.97
C ALA A 14 -19.88 2.82 -38.05
N ALA A 15 -19.36 4.04 -37.90
CA ALA A 15 -19.39 5.04 -38.96
C ALA A 15 -17.99 5.63 -39.10
N SER A 16 -17.28 5.14 -40.13
CA SER A 16 -16.17 5.84 -40.74
C SER A 16 -16.69 7.13 -41.39
N ILE A 17 -16.19 8.28 -40.96
CA ILE A 17 -16.31 9.54 -41.72
C ILE A 17 -14.95 10.24 -41.67
N PRO A 18 -14.31 10.55 -42.82
CA PRO A 18 -13.13 11.39 -42.88
C PRO A 18 -13.56 12.85 -42.88
N TYR A 19 -13.04 13.67 -41.96
CA TYR A 19 -13.24 15.12 -42.02
C TYR A 19 -11.94 15.88 -41.73
N HIS A 20 -11.44 16.55 -42.77
CA HIS A 20 -10.45 17.62 -42.69
C HIS A 20 -11.08 18.83 -41.98
N GLY A 21 -10.56 19.20 -40.81
CA GLY A 21 -10.96 20.41 -40.11
C GLY A 21 -10.04 20.70 -38.93
N LYS A 22 -9.22 21.74 -39.04
CA LYS A 22 -8.34 22.23 -37.96
C LYS A 22 -9.18 22.89 -36.85
N TYR A 23 -9.68 22.09 -35.91
CA TYR A 23 -10.22 22.62 -34.65
C TYR A 23 -9.11 22.71 -33.60
N LYS A 24 -8.84 23.93 -33.11
CA LYS A 24 -8.01 24.16 -31.92
C LYS A 24 -8.68 23.45 -30.73
N LEU A 25 -8.08 22.36 -30.25
CA LEU A 25 -8.49 21.71 -29.01
C LEU A 25 -8.48 22.72 -27.85
N HIS A 26 -9.60 22.81 -27.14
CA HIS A 26 -9.78 23.66 -25.97
C HIS A 26 -8.81 23.26 -24.84
N SER A 27 -8.15 24.27 -24.25
CA SER A 27 -7.12 24.18 -23.20
C SER A 27 -7.48 23.28 -22.00
N ARG A 28 -8.77 23.15 -21.65
CA ARG A 28 -9.22 22.31 -20.51
C ARG A 28 -8.97 20.82 -20.72
N TYR A 29 -9.24 20.29 -21.91
CA TYR A 29 -9.00 18.87 -22.22
C TYR A 29 -7.51 18.54 -22.32
N LYS A 30 -6.69 19.52 -22.74
CA LYS A 30 -5.23 19.36 -22.78
C LYS A 30 -4.64 19.29 -21.37
N LYS A 31 -5.18 20.04 -20.41
CA LYS A 31 -4.71 20.03 -19.01
C LYS A 31 -5.09 18.73 -18.28
N GLU A 32 -6.24 18.15 -18.62
CA GLU A 32 -6.71 16.88 -18.04
C GLU A 32 -6.01 15.67 -18.66
N LEU A 33 -5.76 15.69 -19.98
CA LEU A 33 -4.92 14.68 -20.66
C LEU A 33 -3.44 14.74 -20.24
N VAL A 34 -2.88 15.93 -20.00
CA VAL A 34 -1.51 16.08 -19.46
C VAL A 34 -1.42 15.66 -17.98
N ARG A 35 -2.52 15.76 -17.23
CA ARG A 35 -2.57 15.31 -15.82
C ARG A 35 -2.73 13.79 -15.69
N ILE A 36 -3.40 13.17 -16.65
CA ILE A 36 -3.45 11.71 -16.79
C ILE A 36 -2.10 11.18 -17.32
N SER A 37 -1.42 11.91 -18.23
CA SER A 37 -0.09 11.51 -18.72
C SER A 37 1.00 11.61 -17.65
N SER A 38 0.92 12.54 -16.69
CA SER A 38 1.89 12.56 -15.59
C SER A 38 1.79 11.32 -14.70
N PHE A 39 0.61 10.72 -14.52
CA PHE A 39 0.49 9.51 -13.70
C PHE A 39 1.07 8.26 -14.40
N GLU A 40 0.98 8.19 -15.74
CA GLU A 40 1.44 7.05 -16.52
C GLU A 40 2.91 7.17 -17.00
N GLU A 41 3.38 8.37 -17.36
CA GLU A 41 4.79 8.64 -17.72
C GLU A 41 5.72 8.57 -16.50
N HIS A 42 5.18 8.54 -15.27
CA HIS A 42 5.94 8.38 -14.03
C HIS A 42 6.29 6.91 -13.69
N ARG A 43 5.87 5.94 -14.51
CA ARG A 43 6.10 4.51 -14.25
C ARG A 43 7.41 3.95 -14.85
N SER A 44 8.13 4.73 -15.67
CA SER A 44 9.32 4.24 -16.41
C SER A 44 10.66 4.30 -15.66
N GLU A 45 10.71 4.91 -14.48
CA GLU A 45 11.92 5.00 -13.63
C GLU A 45 11.81 4.17 -12.34
N ALA A 46 10.70 3.44 -12.15
CA ALA A 46 10.52 2.59 -10.98
C ALA A 46 11.31 1.28 -11.16
N PRO A 47 11.87 0.71 -10.07
CA PRO A 47 12.58 -0.55 -10.16
C PRO A 47 11.66 -1.69 -10.65
N ASP A 48 12.22 -2.62 -11.42
CA ASP A 48 11.52 -3.77 -12.01
C ASP A 48 10.96 -4.73 -10.95
N SER A 49 11.56 -4.75 -9.76
CA SER A 49 11.06 -5.42 -8.56
C SER A 49 11.53 -4.65 -7.32
N VAL A 50 10.86 -4.87 -6.19
CA VAL A 50 11.23 -4.35 -4.87
C VAL A 50 11.46 -5.54 -3.95
N ALA A 51 12.59 -5.53 -3.25
CA ALA A 51 13.02 -6.54 -2.30
C ALA A 51 12.41 -6.26 -0.91
N CYS A 52 11.47 -7.09 -0.50
CA CYS A 52 10.66 -6.89 0.70
C CYS A 52 11.05 -7.87 1.81
N TYR A 53 11.08 -7.37 3.04
CA TYR A 53 11.23 -8.16 4.26
C TYR A 53 9.99 -8.06 5.12
N ILE A 54 9.55 -9.18 5.68
CA ILE A 54 8.29 -9.25 6.43
C ILE A 54 8.56 -9.50 7.91
N ILE A 55 7.87 -8.76 8.77
CA ILE A 55 7.94 -8.93 10.23
C ILE A 55 6.52 -9.16 10.75
N THR A 56 6.30 -10.31 11.38
CA THR A 56 5.08 -10.57 12.15
C THR A 56 5.36 -10.26 13.61
N VAL A 57 4.63 -9.33 14.22
CA VAL A 57 4.74 -9.01 15.65
C VAL A 57 3.68 -9.81 16.41
N SER A 58 4.11 -10.74 17.26
CA SER A 58 3.21 -11.53 18.09
C SER A 58 3.90 -12.24 19.26
N ASP A 59 3.24 -12.20 20.43
CA ASP A 59 3.64 -13.00 21.59
C ASP A 59 3.29 -14.49 21.45
N THR A 60 2.34 -14.86 20.59
CA THR A 60 1.77 -16.22 20.55
C THR A 60 1.96 -16.95 19.22
N ARG A 61 2.17 -16.23 18.11
CA ARG A 61 2.39 -16.88 16.81
C ARG A 61 3.72 -17.62 16.76
N THR A 62 3.70 -18.71 16.02
CA THR A 62 4.82 -19.53 15.61
C THR A 62 4.84 -19.59 14.09
N ILE A 63 5.88 -20.19 13.50
CA ILE A 63 5.96 -20.39 12.05
C ILE A 63 4.71 -21.12 11.51
N ASP A 64 4.19 -22.10 12.25
CA ASP A 64 3.04 -22.91 11.83
C ASP A 64 1.69 -22.21 12.04
N THR A 65 1.63 -21.24 12.95
CA THR A 65 0.37 -20.58 13.32
C THR A 65 0.27 -19.16 12.78
N ASP A 66 1.36 -18.58 12.26
CA ASP A 66 1.33 -17.29 11.61
C ASP A 66 0.54 -17.34 10.29
N THR A 67 -0.55 -16.58 10.26
CA THR A 67 -1.39 -16.41 9.07
C THR A 67 -1.10 -15.10 8.32
N GLY A 68 -0.46 -14.13 8.97
CA GLY A 68 -0.23 -12.79 8.44
C GLY A 68 1.01 -12.74 7.54
N GLY A 69 2.14 -13.24 8.04
CA GLY A 69 3.40 -13.29 7.28
C GLY A 69 3.26 -14.01 5.93
N PRO A 70 2.76 -15.27 5.89
CA PRO A 70 2.57 -15.97 4.61
C PRO A 70 1.56 -15.28 3.68
N LEU A 71 0.52 -14.62 4.23
CA LEU A 71 -0.44 -13.86 3.42
C LEU A 71 0.24 -12.67 2.72
N ILE A 72 1.01 -11.87 3.46
CA ILE A 72 1.77 -10.74 2.89
C ILE A 72 2.75 -11.23 1.82
N GLN A 73 3.47 -12.33 2.11
CA GLN A 73 4.39 -12.94 1.16
C GLN A 73 3.68 -13.31 -0.16
N SER A 74 2.55 -14.03 -0.07
CA SER A 74 1.80 -14.45 -1.26
C SER A 74 1.31 -13.26 -2.10
N LEU A 75 0.89 -12.17 -1.45
CA LEU A 75 0.40 -10.96 -2.12
C LEU A 75 1.54 -10.20 -2.81
N LEU A 76 2.71 -10.12 -2.17
CA LEU A 76 3.91 -9.51 -2.75
C LEU A 76 4.41 -10.29 -3.96
N GLU A 77 4.58 -11.60 -3.83
CA GLU A 77 5.07 -12.47 -4.90
C GLU A 77 4.12 -12.47 -6.10
N ALA A 78 2.80 -12.51 -5.85
CA ALA A 78 1.78 -12.41 -6.90
C ALA A 78 1.81 -11.07 -7.66
N ALA A 79 2.26 -9.99 -7.00
CA ALA A 79 2.44 -8.68 -7.61
C ALA A 79 3.84 -8.48 -8.26
N GLY A 80 4.67 -9.53 -8.27
CA GLY A 80 6.00 -9.52 -8.88
C GLY A 80 7.08 -8.87 -8.01
N TYR A 81 6.89 -8.79 -6.70
CA TYR A 81 7.92 -8.36 -5.74
C TYR A 81 8.72 -9.55 -5.22
N THR A 82 9.94 -9.30 -4.75
CA THR A 82 10.81 -10.33 -4.19
C THR A 82 10.71 -10.32 -2.67
N VAL A 83 10.47 -11.46 -2.03
CA VAL A 83 10.51 -11.58 -0.56
C VAL A 83 11.85 -12.15 -0.13
N THR A 84 12.65 -11.33 0.56
CA THR A 84 14.03 -11.70 0.98
C THR A 84 14.04 -12.50 2.27
N GLY A 85 12.97 -12.42 3.05
CA GLY A 85 12.79 -13.19 4.26
C GLY A 85 11.56 -12.74 5.05
N ARG A 86 11.26 -13.54 6.08
CA ARG A 86 10.21 -13.23 7.06
C ARG A 86 10.67 -13.65 8.45
N THR A 87 10.31 -12.87 9.47
CA THR A 87 10.62 -13.15 10.88
C THR A 87 9.41 -12.87 11.76
N ILE A 88 9.26 -13.67 12.82
CA ILE A 88 8.30 -13.39 13.90
C ILE A 88 9.08 -12.80 15.07
N VAL A 89 8.63 -11.67 15.61
CA VAL A 89 9.20 -11.00 16.79
C VAL A 89 8.14 -10.87 17.89
N LYS A 90 8.58 -10.81 19.15
CA LYS A 90 7.67 -10.56 20.28
C LYS A 90 7.15 -9.13 20.26
N ASP A 91 6.00 -8.91 20.89
CA ASP A 91 5.43 -7.56 21.03
C ASP A 91 6.15 -6.83 22.18
N ASP A 92 7.41 -6.52 21.92
CA ASP A 92 8.29 -5.75 22.77
C ASP A 92 8.88 -4.58 21.98
N TYR A 93 8.82 -3.39 22.57
CA TYR A 93 9.17 -2.15 21.91
C TYR A 93 10.61 -2.15 21.37
N GLU A 94 11.57 -2.66 22.16
CA GLU A 94 12.99 -2.64 21.74
C GLU A 94 13.28 -3.76 20.74
N ASP A 95 12.70 -4.95 20.92
CA ASP A 95 12.87 -6.06 19.96
C ASP A 95 12.36 -5.66 18.56
N ILE A 96 11.19 -5.01 18.50
CA ILE A 96 10.60 -4.51 17.25
C ILE A 96 11.52 -3.44 16.64
N ARG A 97 11.97 -2.46 17.43
CA ARG A 97 12.85 -1.39 16.94
C ARG A 97 14.16 -1.93 16.39
N GLU A 98 14.82 -2.82 17.13
CA GLU A 98 16.09 -3.40 16.72
C GLU A 98 15.94 -4.15 15.40
N LEU A 99 14.89 -4.98 15.26
CA LEU A 99 14.66 -5.75 14.05
C LEU A 99 14.32 -4.85 12.85
N VAL A 100 13.48 -3.83 13.03
CA VAL A 100 13.14 -2.87 11.96
C VAL A 100 14.37 -2.10 11.53
N TYR A 101 15.19 -1.63 12.46
CA TYR A 101 16.41 -0.89 12.14
C TYR A 101 17.41 -1.78 11.39
N LYS A 102 17.71 -2.98 11.92
CA LYS A 102 18.61 -3.94 11.26
C LYS A 102 18.16 -4.30 9.85
N SER A 103 16.85 -4.52 9.68
CA SER A 103 16.27 -4.81 8.36
C SER A 103 16.40 -3.62 7.42
N SER A 104 16.19 -2.40 7.93
CA SER A 104 16.22 -1.17 7.13
C SER A 104 17.60 -0.76 6.64
N VAL A 105 18.67 -1.15 7.33
CA VAL A 105 20.06 -0.86 6.92
C VAL A 105 20.71 -1.99 6.12
N HIS A 106 20.00 -3.10 5.91
CA HIS A 106 20.50 -4.23 5.15
C HIS A 106 20.39 -3.96 3.64
N SER A 107 21.50 -4.05 2.91
CA SER A 107 21.55 -3.67 1.48
C SER A 107 20.67 -4.52 0.54
N GLY A 108 20.26 -5.71 0.98
CA GLY A 108 19.32 -6.56 0.25
C GLY A 108 17.84 -6.35 0.57
N ILE A 109 17.48 -5.32 1.35
CA ILE A 109 16.09 -5.02 1.72
C ILE A 109 15.78 -3.59 1.31
N GLU A 110 14.72 -3.41 0.52
CA GLU A 110 14.25 -2.13 0.00
C GLU A 110 12.95 -1.68 0.68
N ALA A 111 12.14 -2.63 1.18
CA ALA A 111 10.95 -2.35 1.95
C ALA A 111 10.75 -3.33 3.11
N VAL A 112 10.33 -2.82 4.28
CA VAL A 112 9.98 -3.61 5.47
C VAL A 112 8.48 -3.51 5.72
N LEU A 113 7.80 -4.66 5.79
CA LEU A 113 6.36 -4.74 6.04
C LEU A 113 6.13 -5.46 7.37
N LEU A 114 5.48 -4.76 8.30
CA LEU A 114 5.12 -5.27 9.62
C LEU A 114 3.62 -5.55 9.71
N THR A 115 3.26 -6.62 10.44
CA THR A 115 1.87 -6.91 10.81
C THR A 115 1.75 -7.38 12.26
N GLY A 116 0.77 -6.84 12.99
CA GLY A 116 0.51 -7.19 14.40
C GLY A 116 1.02 -6.16 15.41
N GLY A 117 0.64 -6.34 16.69
CA GLY A 117 1.07 -5.48 17.81
C GLY A 117 0.66 -4.01 17.74
N THR A 118 -0.40 -3.68 17.00
CA THR A 118 -0.88 -2.32 16.75
C THR A 118 -2.17 -1.95 17.49
N GLY A 119 -2.63 -2.75 18.45
CA GLY A 119 -3.82 -2.43 19.22
C GLY A 119 -3.63 -1.23 20.17
N ILE A 120 -4.55 -1.09 21.12
CA ILE A 120 -4.53 -0.03 22.15
C ILE A 120 -4.15 -0.56 23.54
N SER A 121 -3.81 -1.86 23.64
CA SER A 121 -3.34 -2.44 24.90
C SER A 121 -1.96 -1.85 25.25
N PRO A 122 -1.59 -1.75 26.53
CA PRO A 122 -0.22 -1.41 26.93
C PRO A 122 0.86 -2.32 26.34
N ARG A 123 0.48 -3.52 25.88
CA ARG A 123 1.36 -4.48 25.20
C ARG A 123 1.59 -4.15 23.73
N ASP A 124 0.65 -3.48 23.08
CA ASP A 124 0.72 -3.16 21.66
C ASP A 124 1.68 -1.99 21.42
N THR A 125 2.93 -2.28 21.05
CA THR A 125 4.00 -1.26 20.98
C THR A 125 4.52 -1.01 19.57
N THR A 126 3.99 -1.71 18.56
CA THR A 126 4.53 -1.71 17.19
C THR A 126 4.48 -0.33 16.55
N TYR A 127 3.40 0.44 16.75
CA TYR A 127 3.27 1.77 16.15
C TYR A 127 4.30 2.74 16.75
N GLU A 128 4.45 2.78 18.07
CA GLU A 128 5.45 3.57 18.78
C GLU A 128 6.87 3.21 18.35
N ALA A 129 7.16 1.91 18.29
CA ALA A 129 8.45 1.36 17.88
C ALA A 129 8.83 1.80 16.46
N VAL A 130 7.90 1.69 15.50
CA VAL A 130 8.15 2.13 14.12
C VAL A 130 8.23 3.66 14.04
N ALA A 131 7.29 4.40 14.65
CA ALA A 131 7.24 5.86 14.59
C ALA A 131 8.54 6.53 15.05
N SER A 132 9.18 5.94 16.07
CA SER A 132 10.43 6.43 16.66
C SER A 132 11.68 6.13 15.83
N LEU A 133 11.55 5.46 14.69
CA LEU A 133 12.66 5.19 13.75
C LEU A 133 12.53 5.93 12.41
N LEU A 134 11.36 6.45 12.06
CA LEU A 134 11.14 7.04 10.74
C LEU A 134 11.87 8.38 10.60
N ASP A 135 12.68 8.52 9.55
CA ASP A 135 13.24 9.81 9.14
C ASP A 135 12.14 10.73 8.59
N LYS A 136 11.17 10.13 7.89
CA LYS A 136 10.01 10.83 7.33
C LYS A 136 8.78 9.95 7.44
N SER A 137 7.75 10.47 8.10
CA SER A 137 6.45 9.82 8.16
C SER A 137 5.63 10.05 6.89
N LEU A 138 4.81 9.05 6.55
CA LEU A 138 3.80 9.10 5.49
C LEU A 138 2.41 9.00 6.16
N PRO A 139 1.93 10.09 6.80
CA PRO A 139 0.70 10.05 7.60
C PRO A 139 -0.54 9.62 6.80
N GLY A 140 -0.56 9.94 5.50
CA GLY A 140 -1.63 9.55 4.57
C GLY A 140 -1.88 8.04 4.51
N PHE A 141 -0.89 7.19 4.79
CA PHE A 141 -1.09 5.74 4.83
C PHE A 141 -2.07 5.35 5.94
N GLY A 142 -1.83 5.80 7.18
CA GLY A 142 -2.70 5.49 8.31
C GLY A 142 -4.07 6.16 8.20
N GLU A 143 -4.11 7.38 7.65
CA GLU A 143 -5.35 8.13 7.41
C GLU A 143 -6.26 7.41 6.40
N ILE A 144 -5.74 7.08 5.22
CA ILE A 144 -6.52 6.41 4.17
C ILE A 144 -6.85 4.99 4.60
N PHE A 145 -5.94 4.27 5.27
CA PHE A 145 -6.23 2.94 5.81
C PHE A 145 -7.44 2.96 6.75
N ARG A 146 -7.51 3.92 7.69
CA ARG A 146 -8.66 4.05 8.60
C ARG A 146 -9.93 4.46 7.87
N LEU A 147 -9.82 5.35 6.87
CA LEU A 147 -10.97 5.72 6.05
C LEU A 147 -11.56 4.50 5.33
N LEU A 148 -10.73 3.73 4.62
CA LEU A 148 -11.15 2.52 3.91
C LEU A 148 -11.70 1.47 4.88
N SER A 149 -11.05 1.26 6.02
CA SER A 149 -11.51 0.34 7.06
C SER A 149 -12.89 0.74 7.58
N PHE A 150 -13.14 2.04 7.74
CA PHE A 150 -14.43 2.57 8.18
C PHE A 150 -15.52 2.39 7.11
N THR A 151 -15.21 2.72 5.86
CA THR A 151 -16.22 2.76 4.79
C THR A 151 -16.52 1.40 4.19
N GLU A 152 -15.59 0.44 4.26
CA GLU A 152 -15.68 -0.81 3.48
C GLU A 152 -15.57 -2.09 4.31
N ASP A 153 -15.19 -2.02 5.59
CA ASP A 153 -14.93 -3.22 6.41
C ASP A 153 -15.55 -3.15 7.82
N ILE A 154 -14.81 -2.65 8.80
CA ILE A 154 -15.13 -2.77 10.23
C ILE A 154 -15.89 -1.59 10.82
N GLY A 155 -16.30 -0.62 10.00
CA GLY A 155 -17.08 0.53 10.44
C GLY A 155 -16.38 1.34 11.52
N SER A 156 -17.11 1.72 12.58
CA SER A 156 -16.59 2.55 13.67
C SER A 156 -15.38 1.98 14.40
N ALA A 157 -15.17 0.65 14.37
CA ALA A 157 -14.00 0.02 14.96
C ALA A 157 -12.68 0.47 14.29
N ALA A 158 -12.73 0.98 13.05
CA ALA A 158 -11.59 1.58 12.36
C ALA A 158 -10.95 2.74 13.14
N MET A 159 -11.70 3.42 14.02
CA MET A 159 -11.17 4.45 14.92
C MET A 159 -10.03 3.93 15.80
N LEU A 160 -10.05 2.65 16.17
CA LEU A 160 -9.03 2.02 17.02
C LEU A 160 -7.84 1.48 16.22
N SER A 161 -7.93 1.47 14.90
CA SER A 161 -6.89 0.88 14.06
C SER A 161 -5.69 1.80 13.94
N ARG A 162 -4.51 1.27 14.26
CA ARG A 162 -3.24 2.00 14.17
C ARG A 162 -2.39 1.38 13.06
N ALA A 163 -2.06 2.20 12.08
CA ALA A 163 -1.22 1.85 10.95
C ALA A 163 -0.30 3.04 10.66
N ILE A 164 0.95 2.78 10.32
CA ILE A 164 1.96 3.82 10.08
C ILE A 164 2.87 3.40 8.93
N ALA A 165 3.28 4.38 8.13
CA ALA A 165 4.31 4.18 7.11
C ALA A 165 5.28 5.35 7.10
N GLY A 166 6.45 5.11 6.52
CA GLY A 166 7.51 6.11 6.41
C GLY A 166 8.74 5.57 5.71
N THR A 167 9.83 6.33 5.86
CA THR A 167 11.15 5.95 5.35
C THR A 167 12.18 5.90 6.47
N ILE A 168 13.11 4.95 6.37
CA ILE A 168 14.33 4.88 7.17
C ILE A 168 15.50 4.77 6.18
N GLY A 169 16.32 5.81 6.06
CA GLY A 169 17.31 5.95 4.99
C GLY A 169 16.65 5.78 3.62
N SER A 170 17.13 4.79 2.87
CA SER A 170 16.62 4.42 1.55
C SER A 170 15.60 3.27 1.56
N THR A 171 15.07 2.92 2.74
CA THR A 171 14.12 1.81 2.93
C THR A 171 12.72 2.33 3.24
N ALA A 172 11.71 1.79 2.56
CA ALA A 172 10.31 2.05 2.89
C ALA A 172 9.85 1.15 4.04
N VAL A 173 9.05 1.67 4.97
CA VAL A 173 8.49 0.90 6.09
C VAL A 173 6.98 1.06 6.13
N PHE A 174 6.25 -0.06 6.22
CA PHE A 174 4.80 -0.09 6.39
C PHE A 174 4.46 -1.00 7.57
N SER A 175 3.66 -0.50 8.51
CA SER A 175 3.16 -1.26 9.65
C SER A 175 1.65 -1.22 9.69
N MET A 176 1.02 -2.40 9.72
CA MET A 176 -0.43 -2.58 9.63
C MET A 176 -0.96 -3.55 10.71
N PRO A 177 -2.27 -3.55 11.00
CA PRO A 177 -2.84 -4.49 11.96
C PRO A 177 -2.68 -5.96 11.56
N GLY A 178 -2.78 -6.85 12.57
CA GLY A 178 -2.53 -8.30 12.44
C GLY A 178 -3.68 -9.13 11.86
N SER A 179 -4.87 -8.57 11.67
CA SER A 179 -6.00 -9.32 11.13
C SER A 179 -5.85 -9.52 9.62
N THR A 180 -6.25 -10.69 9.11
CA THR A 180 -6.14 -10.99 7.67
C THR A 180 -6.95 -10.01 6.80
N GLY A 181 -8.06 -9.48 7.32
CA GLY A 181 -8.84 -8.43 6.65
C GLY A 181 -8.06 -7.12 6.51
N ALA A 182 -7.46 -6.65 7.61
CA ALA A 182 -6.63 -5.45 7.61
C ALA A 182 -5.41 -5.58 6.71
N ILE A 183 -4.75 -6.75 6.71
CA ILE A 183 -3.62 -7.05 5.83
C ILE A 183 -4.05 -6.94 4.37
N LYS A 184 -5.13 -7.62 3.96
CA LYS A 184 -5.62 -7.55 2.58
C LYS A 184 -5.96 -6.12 2.17
N LEU A 185 -6.68 -5.40 3.03
CA LEU A 185 -7.06 -4.01 2.77
C LEU A 185 -5.83 -3.13 2.55
N ALA A 186 -4.85 -3.17 3.47
CA ALA A 186 -3.64 -2.36 3.35
C ALA A 186 -2.80 -2.74 2.12
N MET A 187 -2.62 -4.04 1.88
CA MET A 187 -1.81 -4.55 0.77
C MET A 187 -2.44 -4.21 -0.58
N GLU A 188 -3.70 -4.60 -0.80
CA GLU A 188 -4.35 -4.50 -2.10
C GLU A 188 -4.73 -3.05 -2.46
N ARG A 189 -5.09 -2.23 -1.47
CA ARG A 189 -5.59 -0.87 -1.73
C ARG A 189 -4.53 0.20 -1.66
N LEU A 190 -3.43 -0.02 -0.95
CA LEU A 190 -2.45 1.02 -0.67
C LEU A 190 -1.03 0.59 -1.05
N ILE A 191 -0.55 -0.54 -0.54
CA ILE A 191 0.87 -0.88 -0.65
C ILE A 191 1.22 -1.39 -2.06
N LEU A 192 0.56 -2.43 -2.55
CA LEU A 192 0.89 -3.03 -3.86
C LEU A 192 0.74 -2.04 -5.02
N PRO A 193 -0.30 -1.18 -5.08
CA PRO A 193 -0.41 -0.20 -6.17
C PRO A 193 0.71 0.85 -6.17
N GLU A 194 1.23 1.20 -4.99
CA GLU A 194 2.11 2.36 -4.81
C GLU A 194 3.58 2.02 -4.53
N LEU A 195 3.90 0.80 -4.12
CA LEU A 195 5.25 0.45 -3.62
C LEU A 195 6.37 0.79 -4.62
N ARG A 196 6.14 0.57 -5.92
CA ARG A 196 7.09 0.94 -6.98
C ARG A 196 7.31 2.45 -7.06
N HIS A 197 6.24 3.25 -6.96
CA HIS A 197 6.31 4.70 -6.98
C HIS A 197 6.99 5.24 -5.70
N VAL A 198 6.68 4.64 -4.55
CA VAL A 198 7.35 4.96 -3.28
C VAL A 198 8.85 4.76 -3.41
N MET A 199 9.32 3.61 -3.90
CA MET A 199 10.75 3.36 -4.05
C MET A 199 11.42 4.31 -5.05
N ARG A 200 10.76 4.60 -6.18
CA ARG A 200 11.25 5.61 -7.13
C ARG A 200 11.50 6.96 -6.46
N GLU A 201 10.57 7.43 -5.64
CA GLU A 201 10.72 8.72 -4.93
C GLU A 201 11.82 8.69 -3.87
N ILE A 202 12.09 7.53 -3.26
CA ILE A 202 13.19 7.35 -2.31
C ILE A 202 14.53 7.41 -3.06
N TYR A 203 14.67 6.73 -4.19
CA TYR A 203 15.93 6.66 -4.96
C TYR A 203 16.35 7.98 -5.58
N LYS A 204 15.40 8.89 -5.88
CA LYS A 204 15.72 10.25 -6.31
C LYS A 204 16.55 11.05 -5.30
N ARG A 205 16.58 10.63 -4.04
CA ARG A 205 17.31 11.31 -2.95
C ARG A 205 18.66 10.65 -2.62
N SER A 206 18.95 9.49 -3.21
CA SER A 206 20.18 8.72 -2.97
C SER A 206 21.30 9.11 -3.94
#